data_AF-A0A8K0L1Y3-F1
#
_entry.id   AF-A0A8K0L1Y3-F1
#
_cell.length_a   1.000
_cell.length_b   1.000
_cell.length_c   1.000
_cell.angle_alpha   90.00
_cell.angle_beta   90.00
_cell.angle_gamma   90.00
#
_symmetry.space_group_name_H-M   'P 1'
#
loop_
_entity.id
_entity.type
_entity.pdbx_description
1 polymer ?
#
loop_
_entity_poly.entity_id
_entity_poly.type
_entity_poly.pdbx_seq_one_letter_code
_entity_poly.pdbx_strand_id
1 'polypeptide(L)'
;MLYAGRFIAGLGVGLLTMIIPIFQAEISHRRIRGRVTCLQQLFNALGQIFAAWIGYGCYVIWTGTGNSSEWRVPLAMQIVPAFILGGLIYLFPESPRWLCDNGYSKQGLRNLALLHSQGDETDPYVVAEYDLIHNQIADERSQSRITYLDLFRDWPNVRRMIIVTMIQAECQMTGISSLMFNGVNAVIAFAGTATCILVVDKIGRRPLEIWGAVIMCATFIVNANLIKLIGPLSLLTWLFNYVFFVTSGPLSWAIPAELFSGPGVPEEFSDEQ
;
A
#
# COMPACT_ATOMS: atom_id res chain seq x y z
N MET A 1 -14.38 -3.20 27.11
CA MET A 1 -13.17 -2.39 26.87
C MET A 1 -12.32 -2.92 25.71
N LEU A 2 -11.92 -4.20 25.66
CA LEU A 2 -11.10 -4.73 24.56
C LEU A 2 -11.75 -4.57 23.16
N TYR A 3 -13.03 -4.95 23.00
CA TYR A 3 -13.73 -4.82 21.73
C TYR A 3 -13.88 -3.36 21.26
N ALA A 4 -14.21 -2.45 22.18
CA ALA A 4 -14.29 -1.01 21.90
C ALA A 4 -12.92 -0.45 21.49
N GLY A 5 -11.85 -0.84 22.19
CA GLY A 5 -10.48 -0.44 21.83
C GLY A 5 -10.05 -0.94 20.45
N ARG A 6 -10.41 -2.19 20.09
CA ARG A 6 -10.15 -2.74 18.75
C ARG A 6 -10.96 -2.04 17.66
N PHE A 7 -12.19 -1.65 17.94
CA PHE A 7 -13.01 -0.88 17.01
C PHE A 7 -12.39 0.49 16.71
N ILE A 8 -11.99 1.23 17.75
CA ILE A 8 -11.35 2.55 17.60
C ILE A 8 -10.00 2.42 16.89
N ALA A 9 -9.18 1.44 17.28
CA ALA A 9 -7.90 1.18 16.61
C ALA A 9 -8.09 0.80 15.13
N GLY A 10 -9.12 -0.01 14.83
CA GLY A 10 -9.47 -0.40 13.45
C GLY A 10 -9.89 0.78 12.59
N LEU A 11 -10.69 1.71 13.12
CA LEU A 11 -11.04 2.96 12.41
C LEU A 11 -9.80 3.80 12.11
N GLY A 12 -8.89 3.94 13.08
CA GLY A 12 -7.64 4.68 12.90
C GLY A 12 -6.76 4.06 11.81
N VAL A 13 -6.56 2.73 11.84
CA VAL A 13 -5.79 2.01 10.83
C VAL A 13 -6.47 2.12 9.46
N GLY A 14 -7.80 2.02 9.37
CA GLY A 14 -8.54 2.17 8.11
C GLY A 14 -8.33 3.52 7.44
N LEU A 15 -8.49 4.62 8.20
CA LEU A 15 -8.23 5.97 7.69
C LEU A 15 -6.77 6.14 7.24
N LEU A 16 -5.82 5.62 8.03
CA LEU A 16 -4.40 5.68 7.72
C LEU A 16 -4.05 4.90 6.44
N THR A 17 -4.63 3.71 6.24
CA THR A 17 -4.41 2.92 5.01
C THR A 17 -4.94 3.56 3.74
N MET A 18 -5.91 4.48 3.85
CA MET A 18 -6.41 5.26 2.71
C MET A 18 -5.53 6.49 2.44
N ILE A 19 -5.13 7.21 3.49
CA ILE A 19 -4.41 8.48 3.34
C ILE A 19 -2.97 8.26 2.85
N ILE A 20 -2.28 7.24 3.36
CA ILE A 20 -0.86 7.02 3.04
C ILE A 20 -0.60 6.86 1.53
N PRO A 21 -1.31 5.97 0.80
CA PRO A 21 -1.05 5.79 -0.63
C PRO A 21 -1.36 7.04 -1.45
N ILE A 22 -2.37 7.82 -1.06
CA ILE A 22 -2.74 9.08 -1.73
C ILE A 22 -1.62 10.10 -1.53
N PHE A 23 -1.20 10.31 -0.29
CA PHE A 23 -0.11 11.22 0.03
C PHE A 23 1.19 10.81 -0.68
N GLN A 24 1.53 9.52 -0.67
CA GLN A 24 2.69 8.99 -1.40
C GLN A 24 2.58 9.22 -2.91
N ALA A 25 1.41 9.05 -3.51
CA ALA A 25 1.21 9.31 -4.92
C ALA A 25 1.40 10.80 -5.27
N GLU A 26 1.02 11.71 -4.38
CA GLU A 26 1.13 13.16 -4.59
C GLU A 26 2.56 13.70 -4.42
N ILE A 27 3.37 13.12 -3.53
CA ILE A 27 4.76 13.56 -3.33
C ILE A 27 5.76 12.83 -4.25
N SER A 28 5.42 11.61 -4.69
CA SER A 28 6.37 10.77 -5.44
C SER A 28 6.40 11.13 -6.92
N HIS A 29 7.63 11.18 -7.44
CA HIS A 29 7.86 11.33 -8.87
C HIS A 29 7.27 10.13 -9.64
N ARG A 30 6.66 10.39 -10.80
CA ARG A 30 5.83 9.42 -11.53
C ARG A 30 6.55 8.10 -11.82
N ARG A 31 7.85 8.17 -12.15
CA ARG A 31 8.69 7.00 -12.44
C ARG A 31 8.88 6.06 -11.26
N ILE A 32 8.93 6.59 -10.03
CA ILE A 32 9.21 5.80 -8.81
C ILE A 32 7.96 5.52 -7.98
N ARG A 33 6.80 6.10 -8.34
CA ARG A 33 5.54 5.99 -7.59
C ARG A 33 5.20 4.54 -7.20
N GLY A 34 5.31 3.60 -8.14
CA GLY A 34 5.06 2.18 -7.85
C GLY A 34 6.02 1.55 -6.85
N ARG A 35 7.30 1.94 -6.91
CA ARG A 35 8.30 1.46 -5.95
C ARG A 35 8.03 2.01 -4.56
N VAL A 36 7.60 3.26 -4.46
CA VAL A 36 7.20 3.88 -3.18
C VAL A 36 5.99 3.16 -2.58
N THR A 37 4.98 2.82 -3.39
CA THR A 37 3.84 2.01 -2.92
C THR A 37 4.23 0.59 -2.53
N CYS A 38 5.15 -0.05 -3.26
CA CYS A 38 5.67 -1.37 -2.86
C CYS A 38 6.53 -1.30 -1.59
N LEU A 39 7.24 -0.20 -1.38
CA LEU A 39 8.02 0.06 -0.17
C LEU A 39 7.11 0.15 1.08
N GLN A 40 5.93 0.75 0.94
CA GLN A 40 4.91 0.72 2.00
C GLN A 40 4.58 -0.71 2.44
N GLN A 41 4.45 -1.63 1.47
CA GLN A 41 4.15 -3.03 1.75
C GLN A 41 5.35 -3.76 2.39
N LEU A 42 6.58 -3.36 2.06
CA LEU A 42 7.78 -3.87 2.73
C LEU A 42 7.80 -3.47 4.20
N PHE A 43 7.45 -2.22 4.53
CA PHE A 43 7.32 -1.76 5.91
C PHE A 43 6.19 -2.46 6.66
N ASN A 44 5.08 -2.76 5.99
CA ASN A 44 4.02 -3.59 6.56
C ASN A 44 4.52 -5.00 6.91
N ALA A 45 5.29 -5.64 6.03
CA ALA A 45 5.91 -6.94 6.29
C ALA A 45 6.91 -6.88 7.47
N LEU A 46 7.74 -5.83 7.55
CA LEU A 46 8.62 -5.59 8.72
C LEU A 46 7.81 -5.45 10.01
N GLY A 47 6.71 -4.70 9.99
CA GLY A 47 5.80 -4.56 11.12
C GLY A 47 5.23 -5.91 11.59
N GLN A 48 4.85 -6.79 10.65
CA GLN A 48 4.41 -8.15 10.97
C GLN A 48 5.52 -8.98 11.61
N ILE A 49 6.78 -8.85 11.16
CA ILE A 49 7.93 -9.53 11.79
C ILE A 49 8.07 -9.09 13.25
N PHE A 50 8.11 -7.78 13.50
CA PHE A 50 8.20 -7.26 14.87
C PHE A 50 7.03 -7.74 15.73
N ALA A 51 5.80 -7.63 15.22
CA ALA A 51 4.61 -8.08 15.94
C ALA A 51 4.65 -9.57 16.29
N ALA A 52 5.10 -10.42 15.37
CA ALA A 52 5.22 -11.86 15.60
C ALA A 52 6.28 -12.18 16.66
N TRP A 53 7.45 -11.54 16.62
CA TRP A 53 8.53 -11.76 17.60
C TRP A 53 8.22 -11.17 18.97
N ILE A 54 7.61 -9.99 19.04
CA ILE A 54 7.14 -9.39 20.31
C ILE A 54 6.07 -10.28 20.93
N GLY A 55 5.13 -10.78 20.13
CA GLY A 55 4.11 -11.73 20.56
C GLY A 55 4.72 -13.02 21.10
N TYR A 56 5.69 -13.59 20.39
CA TYR A 56 6.42 -14.78 20.84
C TYR A 56 7.22 -14.53 22.12
N GLY A 57 7.92 -13.40 22.23
CA GLY A 57 8.67 -13.02 23.43
C GLY A 57 7.75 -12.87 24.65
N CYS A 58 6.59 -12.22 24.48
CA CYS A 58 5.59 -12.12 25.55
C CYS A 58 4.98 -13.47 25.91
N TYR A 59 4.81 -14.37 24.93
CA TYR A 59 4.38 -15.74 25.19
C TYR A 59 5.43 -16.47 26.06
N VAL A 60 6.69 -16.57 25.62
CA VAL A 60 7.73 -17.34 26.34
C VAL A 60 7.99 -16.82 27.76
N ILE A 61 7.95 -15.50 27.98
CA ILE A 61 8.26 -14.90 29.29
C ILE A 61 7.14 -15.16 30.31
N TRP A 62 5.87 -15.18 29.88
CA TRP A 62 4.73 -15.24 30.79
C TRP A 62 3.93 -16.54 30.75
N THR A 63 4.20 -17.45 29.79
CA THR A 63 3.57 -18.77 29.71
C THR A 63 3.57 -19.51 31.03
N GLY A 64 2.38 -19.84 31.53
CA GLY A 64 2.19 -20.60 32.77
C GLY A 64 2.06 -19.75 34.05
N THR A 65 2.13 -18.43 33.94
CA THR A 65 2.05 -17.51 35.10
C THR A 65 0.61 -17.06 35.39
N GLY A 66 -0.33 -17.30 34.46
CA GLY A 66 -1.73 -16.89 34.58
C GLY A 66 -1.94 -15.36 34.57
N ASN A 67 -0.93 -14.61 34.14
CA ASN A 67 -0.93 -13.15 34.21
C ASN A 67 -1.47 -12.52 32.92
N SER A 68 -2.42 -11.59 33.04
CA SER A 68 -3.08 -10.94 31.88
C SER A 68 -2.15 -10.05 31.03
N SER A 69 -0.89 -9.89 31.42
CA SER A 69 0.12 -9.10 30.70
C SER A 69 0.52 -9.71 29.36
N GLU A 70 0.36 -11.02 29.17
CA GLU A 70 0.72 -11.77 27.95
C GLU A 70 0.19 -11.13 26.66
N TRP A 71 -1.08 -10.74 26.64
CA TRP A 71 -1.74 -10.16 25.47
C TRP A 71 -1.86 -8.63 25.52
N ARG A 72 -1.74 -8.03 26.71
CA ARG A 72 -1.85 -6.57 26.89
C ARG A 72 -0.59 -5.83 26.47
N VAL A 73 0.59 -6.39 26.75
CA VAL A 73 1.88 -5.75 26.43
C VAL A 73 2.09 -5.61 24.91
N PRO A 74 1.86 -6.65 24.07
CA PRO A 74 1.93 -6.49 22.61
C PRO A 74 0.94 -5.44 22.08
N LEU A 75 -0.28 -5.39 22.63
CA LEU A 75 -1.28 -4.40 22.24
C LEU A 75 -0.91 -2.98 22.67
N ALA A 76 -0.30 -2.80 23.84
CA ALA A 76 0.14 -1.48 24.30
C ALA A 76 1.34 -0.98 23.49
N MET A 77 2.21 -1.87 23.03
CA MET A 77 3.40 -1.50 22.26
C MET A 77 3.07 -0.81 20.93
N GLN A 78 1.90 -1.07 20.35
CA GLN A 78 1.44 -0.40 19.12
C GLN A 78 1.29 1.13 19.27
N ILE A 79 1.19 1.63 20.51
CA ILE A 79 1.06 3.06 20.82
C ILE A 79 2.38 3.80 20.56
N VAL A 80 3.53 3.14 20.74
CA VAL A 80 4.86 3.74 20.56
C VAL A 80 5.07 4.25 19.13
N PRO A 81 4.91 3.44 18.06
CA PRO A 81 5.06 3.94 16.69
C PRO A 81 3.99 4.99 16.32
N ALA A 82 2.80 4.95 16.93
CA ALA A 82 1.76 5.95 16.69
C ALA A 82 2.17 7.35 17.21
N PHE A 83 2.79 7.45 18.39
CA PHE A 83 3.32 8.71 18.89
C PHE A 83 4.51 9.22 18.08
N ILE A 84 5.39 8.31 17.64
CA ILE A 84 6.52 8.67 16.77
C ILE A 84 6.01 9.25 15.45
N LEU A 85 5.01 8.62 14.83
CA LEU A 85 4.38 9.13 13.62
C LEU A 85 3.70 10.48 13.86
N GLY A 86 2.95 10.63 14.95
CA GLY A 86 2.30 11.89 15.31
C GLY A 86 3.28 13.04 15.59
N GLY A 87 4.48 12.74 16.06
CA GLY A 87 5.55 13.75 16.18
C GLY A 87 6.21 14.07 14.84
N LEU A 88 6.48 13.05 14.02
CA LEU A 88 7.15 13.21 12.73
C LEU A 88 6.31 13.97 11.71
N ILE A 89 4.97 13.91 11.79
CA ILE A 89 4.10 14.59 10.84
C ILE A 89 4.33 16.11 10.78
N TYR A 90 4.76 16.72 11.90
CA TYR A 90 5.09 18.15 11.96
C TYR A 90 6.38 18.52 11.20
N LEU A 91 7.23 17.54 10.88
CA LEU A 91 8.46 17.74 10.12
C LEU A 91 8.25 17.54 8.61
N PHE A 92 7.21 16.82 8.20
CA PHE A 92 6.98 16.50 6.79
C PHE A 92 6.40 17.71 6.03
N PRO A 93 6.82 17.92 4.76
CA PRO A 93 6.19 18.92 3.91
C PRO A 93 4.76 18.50 3.56
N GLU A 94 3.86 19.48 3.51
CA GLU A 94 2.49 19.28 3.07
C GLU A 94 2.41 18.91 1.58
N SER A 95 1.36 18.17 1.20
CA SER A 95 1.14 17.75 -0.18
C SER A 95 1.06 18.95 -1.14
N PRO A 96 1.82 18.96 -2.25
CA PRO A 96 1.77 20.03 -3.25
C PRO A 96 0.36 20.24 -3.83
N ARG A 97 -0.38 19.15 -4.08
CA ARG A 97 -1.75 19.21 -4.60
C ARG A 97 -2.70 19.88 -3.61
N TRP A 98 -2.62 19.49 -2.34
CA TRP A 98 -3.44 20.09 -1.28
C TRP A 98 -3.15 21.58 -1.10
N LEU A 99 -1.88 22.00 -1.18
CA LEU A 99 -1.50 23.41 -1.13
C LEU A 99 -2.09 24.22 -2.30
N CYS A 100 -2.05 23.66 -3.51
CA CYS A 100 -2.65 24.28 -4.69
C CYS A 100 -4.18 24.40 -4.56
N ASP A 101 -4.86 23.39 -3.99
CA ASP A 101 -6.30 23.44 -3.79
C ASP A 101 -6.70 24.40 -2.65
N ASN A 102 -5.90 24.58 -1.60
CA ASN A 102 -6.24 25.56 -0.56
C ASN A 102 -5.85 27.01 -0.91
N GLY A 103 -5.42 27.27 -2.15
CA GLY A 103 -5.06 28.61 -2.62
C GLY A 103 -3.62 29.04 -2.29
N TYR A 104 -2.80 28.14 -1.76
CA TYR A 104 -1.38 28.36 -1.47
C TYR A 104 -0.47 27.91 -2.63
N SER A 105 -0.85 28.28 -3.85
CA SER A 105 -0.19 27.87 -5.11
C SER A 105 1.32 28.07 -5.14
N LYS A 106 1.84 29.19 -4.60
CA LYS A 106 3.30 29.45 -4.53
C LYS A 106 4.04 28.49 -3.60
N GLN A 107 3.42 28.10 -2.49
CA GLN A 107 4.00 27.11 -1.57
C GLN A 107 3.94 25.71 -2.18
N GLY A 108 2.87 25.40 -2.92
CA GLY A 108 2.75 24.16 -3.70
C GLY A 108 3.88 24.01 -4.71
N LEU A 109 4.17 25.06 -5.51
CA LEU A 109 5.28 25.07 -6.45
C LEU A 109 6.63 24.88 -5.75
N ARG A 110 6.87 25.60 -4.64
CA ARG A 110 8.11 25.48 -3.86
C ARG A 110 8.31 24.08 -3.28
N ASN A 111 7.25 23.46 -2.75
CA ASN A 111 7.32 22.09 -2.23
C ASN A 111 7.54 21.08 -3.36
N LEU A 112 6.89 21.28 -4.52
CA LEU A 112 7.08 20.45 -5.70
C LEU A 112 8.53 20.54 -6.22
N ALA A 113 9.08 21.75 -6.33
CA ALA A 113 10.46 22.01 -6.69
C ALA A 113 11.44 21.36 -5.71
N LEU A 114 11.19 21.44 -4.40
CA LEU A 114 12.01 20.80 -3.37
C LEU A 114 12.01 19.26 -3.51
N LEU A 115 10.85 18.68 -3.86
CA LEU A 115 10.69 17.23 -3.98
C LEU A 115 11.25 16.66 -5.28
N HIS A 116 11.15 17.38 -6.41
CA HIS A 116 11.46 16.85 -7.74
C HIS A 116 12.73 17.42 -8.37
N SER A 117 13.07 18.69 -8.11
CA SER A 117 14.20 19.37 -8.76
C SER A 117 15.17 20.02 -7.76
N GLN A 118 15.27 19.45 -6.55
CA GLN A 118 16.18 19.91 -5.48
C GLN A 118 16.01 21.39 -5.09
N GLY A 119 14.84 21.97 -5.37
CA GLY A 119 14.51 23.37 -5.09
C GLY A 119 14.54 24.30 -6.31
N ASP A 120 14.77 23.81 -7.53
CA ASP A 120 14.64 24.62 -8.74
C ASP A 120 13.17 24.77 -9.16
N GLU A 121 12.62 25.96 -8.99
CA GLU A 121 11.25 26.32 -9.37
C GLU A 121 11.09 26.56 -10.87
N THR A 122 12.19 26.63 -11.63
CA THR A 122 12.20 26.97 -13.07
C THR A 122 12.39 25.77 -13.99
N ASP A 123 12.60 24.58 -13.42
CA ASP A 123 12.72 23.35 -14.18
C ASP A 123 11.44 23.11 -15.01
N PRO A 124 11.55 22.96 -16.36
CA PRO A 124 10.41 22.69 -17.23
C PRO A 124 9.53 21.54 -16.75
N TYR A 125 10.12 20.51 -16.11
CA TYR A 125 9.36 19.39 -15.57
C TYR A 125 8.45 19.81 -14.40
N VAL A 126 8.96 20.60 -13.45
CA VAL A 126 8.21 21.08 -12.27
C VAL A 126 7.09 22.02 -12.67
N VAL A 127 7.36 22.92 -13.62
CA VAL A 127 6.35 23.86 -14.14
C VAL A 127 5.25 23.09 -14.87
N ALA A 128 5.61 22.10 -15.71
CA ALA A 128 4.62 21.27 -16.39
C ALA A 128 3.76 20.46 -15.40
N GLU A 129 4.37 19.84 -14.38
CA GLU A 129 3.63 19.09 -13.36
C GLU A 129 2.73 20.02 -12.52
N TYR A 130 3.20 21.22 -12.18
CA TYR A 130 2.41 22.24 -11.51
C TYR A 130 1.20 22.68 -12.36
N ASP A 131 1.39 22.94 -13.65
CA ASP A 131 0.31 23.33 -14.56
C ASP A 131 -0.75 22.24 -14.73
N LEU A 132 -0.34 20.96 -14.78
CA LEU A 132 -1.28 19.83 -14.79
C LEU A 132 -2.13 19.78 -13.52
N ILE A 133 -1.51 19.94 -12.36
CA ILE A 133 -2.21 19.95 -11.06
C ILE A 133 -3.20 21.13 -11.04
N HIS A 134 -2.77 22.30 -11.50
CA HIS A 134 -3.63 23.48 -11.54
C HIS A 134 -4.83 23.31 -12.47
N ASN A 135 -4.60 22.76 -13.67
CA ASN A 135 -5.67 22.46 -14.63
C ASN A 135 -6.63 21.40 -14.09
N GLN A 136 -6.13 20.33 -13.46
CA GLN A 136 -6.97 19.31 -12.82
C GLN A 136 -7.85 19.90 -11.72
N ILE A 137 -7.30 20.77 -10.86
CA ILE A 137 -8.08 21.42 -9.79
C ILE A 137 -9.11 22.39 -10.39
N ALA A 138 -8.77 23.11 -11.45
CA ALA A 138 -9.70 24.00 -12.15
C ALA A 138 -10.87 23.22 -12.78
N ASP A 139 -10.58 22.07 -13.41
CA ASP A 139 -11.58 21.15 -13.96
C ASP A 139 -12.46 20.57 -12.84
N GLU A 140 -11.87 20.11 -11.74
CA GLU A 140 -12.59 19.58 -10.56
C GLU A 140 -13.51 20.63 -9.91
N ARG A 141 -13.09 21.90 -9.86
CA ARG A 141 -13.91 23.00 -9.34
C ARG A 141 -15.02 23.40 -10.29
N SER A 142 -14.79 23.32 -11.60
CA SER A 142 -15.81 23.59 -12.62
C SER A 142 -16.92 22.55 -12.59
N GLN A 143 -16.60 21.30 -12.24
CA GLN A 143 -17.54 20.21 -12.02
C GLN A 143 -18.06 20.23 -10.59
N SER A 144 -19.03 21.12 -10.31
CA SER A 144 -19.57 21.28 -8.95
C SER A 144 -20.09 19.96 -8.38
N ARG A 145 -19.47 19.49 -7.29
CA ARG A 145 -19.76 18.25 -6.53
C ARG A 145 -19.63 16.96 -7.33
N ILE A 146 -18.41 16.46 -7.43
CA ILE A 146 -18.15 15.03 -7.64
C ILE A 146 -18.82 14.28 -6.49
N THR A 147 -19.98 13.68 -6.75
CA THR A 147 -20.70 12.88 -5.76
C THR A 147 -20.17 11.45 -5.87
N TYR A 148 -20.10 10.70 -4.77
CA TYR A 148 -19.70 9.27 -4.81
C TYR A 148 -20.52 8.43 -5.81
N LEU A 149 -21.72 8.90 -6.18
CA LEU A 149 -22.58 8.29 -7.18
C LEU A 149 -22.12 8.52 -8.63
N ASP A 150 -21.33 9.55 -8.92
CA ASP A 150 -20.79 9.80 -10.26
C ASP A 150 -19.74 8.75 -10.65
N LEU A 151 -19.12 8.09 -9.66
CA LEU A 151 -18.26 6.93 -9.90
C LEU A 151 -19.00 5.77 -10.59
N PHE A 152 -20.31 5.66 -10.37
CA PHE A 152 -21.17 4.63 -10.96
C PHE A 152 -21.82 5.05 -12.28
N ARG A 153 -21.66 6.31 -12.69
CA ARG A 153 -22.39 6.89 -13.82
C ARG A 153 -21.71 6.60 -15.15
N ASP A 154 -20.38 6.65 -15.18
CA ASP A 154 -19.60 6.51 -16.40
C ASP A 154 -18.99 5.10 -16.53
N TRP A 155 -19.14 4.49 -17.71
CA TRP A 155 -18.60 3.16 -17.99
C TRP A 155 -17.09 3.02 -17.75
N PRO A 156 -16.23 4.00 -18.11
CA PRO A 156 -14.81 3.95 -17.77
C PRO A 156 -14.54 3.93 -16.27
N ASN A 157 -15.29 4.70 -15.47
CA ASN A 157 -15.13 4.79 -14.02
C ASN A 157 -15.61 3.51 -13.33
N VAL A 158 -16.76 2.97 -13.76
CA VAL A 158 -17.27 1.68 -13.31
C VAL A 158 -16.30 0.55 -13.63
N ARG A 159 -15.72 0.52 -14.85
CA ARG A 159 -14.73 -0.49 -15.23
C ARG A 159 -13.49 -0.44 -14.34
N ARG A 160 -12.97 0.77 -14.06
CA ARG A 160 -11.82 0.96 -13.16
C ARG A 160 -12.12 0.50 -11.74
N MET A 161 -13.28 0.86 -11.22
CA MET A 161 -13.75 0.44 -9.90
C MET A 161 -13.89 -1.08 -9.80
N ILE A 162 -14.55 -1.74 -10.76
CA ILE A 162 -14.69 -3.20 -10.76
C ILE A 162 -13.32 -3.88 -10.74
N ILE A 163 -12.37 -3.44 -11.57
CA ILE A 163 -11.02 -4.02 -11.60
C ILE A 163 -10.35 -3.90 -10.23
N VAL A 164 -10.38 -2.70 -9.62
CA VAL A 164 -9.77 -2.47 -8.31
C VAL A 164 -10.45 -3.28 -7.20
N THR A 165 -11.78 -3.34 -7.19
CA THR A 165 -12.53 -4.14 -6.22
C THR A 165 -12.22 -5.63 -6.36
N MET A 166 -12.11 -6.15 -7.59
CA MET A 166 -11.80 -7.55 -7.83
C MET A 166 -10.36 -7.91 -7.42
N ILE A 167 -9.39 -7.05 -7.69
CA ILE A 167 -7.99 -7.25 -7.24
C ILE A 167 -7.92 -7.27 -5.70
N GLN A 168 -8.65 -6.36 -5.02
CA GLN A 168 -8.69 -6.35 -3.55
C GLN A 168 -9.45 -7.55 -2.97
N ALA A 169 -10.51 -7.98 -3.63
CA ALA A 169 -11.25 -9.18 -3.24
C ALA A 169 -10.37 -10.43 -3.38
N GLU A 170 -9.65 -10.58 -4.49
CA GLU A 170 -8.69 -11.66 -4.72
C GLU A 170 -7.69 -11.75 -3.57
N CYS A 171 -7.08 -10.61 -3.20
CA CYS A 171 -6.08 -10.58 -2.13
C CYS A 171 -6.59 -11.13 -0.80
N GLN A 172 -7.82 -10.80 -0.42
CA GLN A 172 -8.42 -11.26 0.83
C GLN A 172 -8.94 -12.69 0.76
N MET A 173 -9.41 -13.13 -0.41
CA MET A 173 -9.92 -14.50 -0.62
C MET A 173 -8.82 -15.56 -0.62
N THR A 174 -7.55 -15.18 -0.77
CA THR A 174 -6.41 -16.10 -0.63
C THR A 174 -6.32 -16.77 0.75
N GLY A 175 -6.96 -16.20 1.77
CA GLY A 175 -6.96 -16.75 3.13
C GLY A 175 -5.62 -16.65 3.84
N ILE A 176 -4.70 -15.78 3.38
CA ILE A 176 -3.36 -15.66 3.96
C ILE A 176 -3.39 -15.30 5.45
N SER A 177 -4.41 -14.54 5.87
CA SER A 177 -4.66 -14.15 7.26
C SER A 177 -5.07 -15.31 8.18
N SER A 178 -5.40 -16.47 7.62
CA SER A 178 -5.86 -17.66 8.38
C SER A 178 -4.75 -18.69 8.67
N LEU A 179 -3.57 -18.53 8.09
CA LEU A 179 -2.48 -19.49 8.30
C LEU A 179 -1.88 -19.36 9.71
N MET A 180 -1.82 -20.48 10.42
CA MET A 180 -1.48 -20.57 11.85
C MET A 180 -0.02 -20.23 12.23
N PHE A 181 0.83 -19.84 11.28
CA PHE A 181 2.27 -19.59 11.51
C PHE A 181 2.69 -18.18 11.08
N ASN A 182 2.17 -17.18 11.80
CA ASN A 182 2.42 -15.75 11.54
C ASN A 182 3.90 -15.37 11.49
N GLY A 183 4.77 -16.00 12.30
CA GLY A 183 6.21 -15.66 12.35
C GLY A 183 6.97 -16.01 11.06
N VAL A 184 6.84 -17.25 10.58
CA VAL A 184 7.50 -17.68 9.33
C VAL A 184 6.89 -16.95 8.13
N ASN A 185 5.56 -16.77 8.13
CA ASN A 185 4.88 -16.04 7.08
C ASN A 185 5.35 -14.58 6.98
N ALA A 186 5.64 -13.91 8.10
CA ALA A 186 6.15 -12.54 8.10
C ALA A 186 7.54 -12.43 7.45
N VAL A 187 8.41 -13.43 7.63
CA VAL A 187 9.73 -13.48 6.96
C VAL A 187 9.57 -13.69 5.45
N ILE A 188 8.66 -14.59 5.06
CA ILE A 188 8.32 -14.83 3.65
C ILE A 188 7.70 -13.57 3.02
N ALA A 189 6.87 -12.85 3.77
CA ALA A 189 6.28 -11.59 3.34
C ALA A 189 7.33 -10.53 3.03
N PHE A 190 8.33 -10.41 3.89
CA PHE A 190 9.43 -9.49 3.68
C PHE A 190 10.26 -9.87 2.45
N ALA A 191 10.66 -11.15 2.33
CA ALA A 191 11.44 -11.65 1.20
C ALA A 191 10.67 -11.52 -0.14
N GLY A 192 9.38 -11.85 -0.13
CA GLY A 192 8.52 -11.74 -1.32
C GLY A 192 8.34 -10.30 -1.76
N THR A 193 8.04 -9.40 -0.82
CA THR A 193 7.85 -7.98 -1.13
C THR A 193 9.15 -7.32 -1.60
N ALA A 194 10.29 -7.67 -1.01
CA ALA A 194 11.60 -7.19 -1.49
C ALA A 194 11.88 -7.66 -2.92
N THR A 195 11.53 -8.91 -3.23
CA THR A 195 11.64 -9.45 -4.60
C THR A 195 10.72 -8.72 -5.58
N CYS A 196 9.48 -8.41 -5.17
CA CYS A 196 8.55 -7.61 -5.96
C CYS A 196 9.17 -6.27 -6.38
N ILE A 197 9.79 -5.55 -5.44
CA ILE A 197 10.41 -4.23 -5.72
C ILE A 197 11.52 -4.36 -6.79
N LEU A 198 12.27 -5.45 -6.82
CA LEU A 198 13.36 -5.67 -7.78
C LEU A 198 12.87 -6.11 -9.16
N VAL A 199 11.70 -6.76 -9.22
CA VAL A 199 11.17 -7.40 -10.43
C VAL A 199 10.11 -6.53 -11.13
N VAL A 200 9.39 -5.70 -10.36
CA VAL A 200 8.25 -4.90 -10.87
C VAL A 200 8.64 -3.97 -12.00
N ASP A 201 9.82 -3.36 -11.93
CA ASP A 201 10.33 -2.43 -12.96
C ASP A 201 10.75 -3.17 -14.25
N LYS A 202 11.10 -4.45 -14.17
CA LYS A 202 11.61 -5.23 -15.32
C LYS A 202 10.51 -5.93 -16.10
N ILE A 203 9.54 -6.50 -15.39
CA ILE A 203 8.47 -7.32 -16.00
C ILE A 203 7.24 -6.47 -16.33
N GLY A 204 7.04 -5.37 -15.60
CA GLY A 204 5.81 -4.60 -15.64
C GLY A 204 4.71 -5.21 -14.77
N ARG A 205 3.78 -4.36 -14.35
CA ARG A 205 2.82 -4.67 -13.27
C ARG A 205 1.71 -5.61 -13.67
N ARG A 206 1.10 -5.37 -14.84
CA ARG A 206 0.00 -6.20 -15.37
C ARG A 206 0.40 -7.66 -15.61
N PRO A 207 1.50 -7.97 -16.33
CA PRO A 207 1.89 -9.36 -16.52
C PRO A 207 2.30 -10.02 -15.20
N LEU A 208 2.96 -9.28 -14.29
CA LEU A 208 3.36 -9.83 -12.99
C LEU A 208 2.14 -10.27 -12.15
N GLU A 209 1.06 -9.49 -12.15
CA GLU A 209 -0.18 -9.86 -11.46
C GLU A 209 -0.86 -11.08 -12.10
N ILE A 210 -1.01 -11.09 -13.44
CA ILE A 210 -1.70 -12.19 -14.15
C ILE A 210 -0.93 -13.51 -14.00
N TRP A 211 0.38 -13.50 -14.23
CA TRP A 211 1.21 -14.69 -14.06
C TRP A 211 1.27 -15.14 -12.60
N GLY A 212 1.31 -14.20 -11.66
CA GLY A 212 1.19 -14.46 -10.23
C GLY A 212 -0.09 -15.21 -9.87
N ALA A 213 -1.24 -14.69 -10.30
CA ALA A 213 -2.55 -15.30 -10.07
C ALA A 213 -2.66 -16.73 -10.63
N VAL A 214 -2.11 -16.97 -11.83
CA VAL A 214 -2.08 -18.31 -12.44
C VAL A 214 -1.24 -19.29 -11.61
N ILE A 215 -0.05 -18.87 -11.17
CA ILE A 215 0.84 -19.70 -10.34
C ILE A 215 0.21 -19.95 -8.97
N MET A 216 -0.43 -18.93 -8.37
CA MET A 216 -1.15 -19.07 -7.11
C MET A 216 -2.32 -20.04 -7.23
N CYS A 217 -3.10 -19.97 -8.31
CA CYS A 217 -4.19 -20.89 -8.56
C CYS A 217 -3.69 -22.35 -8.68
N ALA A 218 -2.63 -22.58 -9.46
CA ALA A 218 -2.03 -23.90 -9.61
C ALA A 218 -1.48 -24.45 -8.27
N THR A 219 -0.75 -23.63 -7.52
CA THR A 219 -0.19 -24.04 -6.23
C THR A 219 -1.28 -24.27 -5.18
N PHE A 220 -2.37 -23.50 -5.20
CA PHE A 220 -3.51 -23.69 -4.30
C PHE A 220 -4.24 -25.02 -4.55
N ILE A 221 -4.51 -25.38 -5.81
CA ILE A 221 -5.16 -26.65 -6.16
C ILE A 221 -4.30 -27.84 -5.69
N VAL A 222 -3.00 -27.79 -5.94
CA VAL A 222 -2.10 -28.87 -5.53
C VAL A 222 -2.00 -28.91 -4.01
N ASN A 223 -1.93 -27.77 -3.33
CA ASN A 223 -1.84 -27.71 -1.88
C ASN A 223 -3.12 -28.25 -1.19
N ALA A 224 -4.30 -27.94 -1.73
CA ALA A 224 -5.57 -28.45 -1.23
C ALA A 224 -5.63 -30.00 -1.22
N ASN A 225 -5.00 -30.64 -2.20
CA ASN A 225 -4.88 -32.10 -2.25
C ASN A 225 -3.80 -32.63 -1.28
N LEU A 226 -2.69 -31.90 -1.15
CA LEU A 226 -1.53 -32.32 -0.36
C LEU A 226 -1.76 -32.19 1.16
N ILE A 227 -2.57 -31.21 1.60
CA ILE A 227 -2.92 -31.03 3.02
C ILE A 227 -3.56 -32.29 3.61
N LYS A 228 -4.30 -33.06 2.80
CA LYS A 228 -4.93 -34.32 3.24
C LYS A 228 -3.91 -35.42 3.56
N LEU A 229 -2.70 -35.35 3.02
CA LEU A 229 -1.67 -36.38 3.11
C LEU A 229 -0.53 -36.01 4.06
N ILE A 230 -0.04 -34.77 3.99
CA ILE A 230 1.20 -34.31 4.66
C ILE A 230 0.88 -33.25 5.75
N GLY A 231 -0.37 -32.78 5.81
CA GLY A 231 -0.79 -31.72 6.72
C GLY A 231 -0.53 -30.30 6.20
N PRO A 232 -0.82 -29.26 7.00
CA PRO A 232 -0.84 -27.86 6.56
C PRO A 232 0.54 -27.23 6.32
N LEU A 233 1.62 -27.88 6.79
CA LEU A 233 3.01 -27.39 6.74
C LEU A 233 3.75 -27.79 5.46
N SER A 234 3.02 -28.05 4.37
CA SER A 234 3.65 -28.43 3.10
C SER A 234 4.56 -27.29 2.57
N LEU A 235 5.69 -27.66 1.96
CA LEU A 235 6.56 -26.71 1.24
C LEU A 235 5.80 -25.87 0.21
N LEU A 236 4.72 -26.44 -0.33
CA LEU A 236 3.88 -25.78 -1.32
C LEU A 236 3.02 -24.66 -0.72
N THR A 237 2.61 -24.79 0.54
CA THR A 237 1.96 -23.70 1.29
C THR A 237 2.88 -22.47 1.38
N TRP A 238 4.17 -22.71 1.66
CA TRP A 238 5.15 -21.62 1.76
C TRP A 238 5.46 -21.00 0.40
N LEU A 239 5.53 -21.81 -0.66
CA LEU A 239 5.68 -21.32 -2.03
C LEU A 239 4.49 -20.45 -2.44
N PHE A 240 3.26 -20.87 -2.14
CA PHE A 240 2.04 -20.09 -2.40
C PHE A 240 2.12 -18.71 -1.72
N ASN A 241 2.46 -18.68 -0.43
CA ASN A 241 2.60 -17.40 0.30
C ASN A 241 3.69 -16.52 -0.30
N TYR A 242 4.84 -17.11 -0.66
CA TYR A 242 5.92 -16.35 -1.30
C TYR A 242 5.47 -15.73 -2.61
N VAL A 243 4.82 -16.49 -3.50
CA VAL A 243 4.30 -15.98 -4.77
C VAL A 243 3.28 -14.86 -4.52
N PHE A 244 2.38 -15.02 -3.56
CA PHE A 244 1.42 -13.97 -3.17
C PHE A 244 2.12 -12.66 -2.81
N PHE A 245 3.16 -12.69 -1.98
CA PHE A 245 3.89 -11.49 -1.59
C PHE A 245 4.79 -10.92 -2.68
N VAL A 246 5.15 -11.70 -3.70
CA VAL A 246 5.88 -11.22 -4.89
C VAL A 246 4.94 -10.51 -5.87
N THR A 247 3.67 -10.93 -5.96
CA THR A 247 2.73 -10.40 -6.96
C THR A 247 1.60 -9.61 -6.29
N SER A 248 0.57 -10.29 -5.80
CA SER A 248 -0.71 -9.67 -5.45
C SER A 248 -0.64 -8.84 -4.18
N GLY A 249 0.22 -9.19 -3.23
CA GLY A 249 0.41 -8.43 -2.00
C GLY A 249 0.80 -6.97 -2.25
N PRO A 250 1.89 -6.67 -2.98
CA PRO A 250 2.28 -5.29 -3.25
C PRO A 250 1.54 -4.63 -4.41
N LEU A 251 1.24 -5.38 -5.48
CA LEU A 251 0.64 -4.83 -6.69
C LEU A 251 -0.82 -4.42 -6.49
N SER A 252 -1.54 -5.11 -5.60
CA SER A 252 -2.94 -4.78 -5.28
C SER A 252 -3.14 -3.36 -4.75
N TRP A 253 -2.12 -2.77 -4.12
CA TRP A 253 -2.14 -1.39 -3.66
C TRP A 253 -1.56 -0.41 -4.69
N ALA A 254 -0.60 -0.87 -5.50
CA ALA A 254 0.02 -0.05 -6.53
C ALA A 254 -0.89 0.20 -7.75
N ILE A 255 -1.62 -0.82 -8.21
CA ILE A 255 -2.48 -0.73 -9.41
C ILE A 255 -3.62 0.29 -9.21
N PRO A 256 -4.38 0.30 -8.10
CA PRO A 256 -5.43 1.30 -7.88
C PRO A 256 -4.88 2.72 -7.83
N ALA A 257 -3.74 2.93 -7.17
CA ALA A 257 -3.11 4.24 -7.08
C ALA A 257 -2.75 4.81 -8.46
N GLU A 258 -2.36 3.96 -9.41
CA GLU A 258 -2.06 4.37 -10.79
C GLU A 258 -3.29 4.53 -11.68
N LEU A 259 -4.33 3.74 -11.43
CA LEU A 259 -5.55 3.78 -12.24
C LEU A 259 -6.38 5.06 -11.96
N PHE A 260 -6.23 5.62 -10.76
CA PHE A 260 -6.95 6.81 -10.28
C PHE A 260 -6.09 8.07 -10.15
N SER A 261 -4.75 7.98 -10.17
CA SER A 261 -3.93 9.18 -10.36
C SER A 261 -4.10 9.67 -11.81
N GLY A 262 -4.37 10.97 -11.97
CA GLY A 262 -5.01 11.58 -13.14
C GLY A 262 -4.37 11.33 -14.52
N PRO A 263 -5.02 11.77 -15.61
CA PRO A 263 -4.53 11.59 -16.98
C PRO A 263 -3.13 12.21 -17.10
N GLY A 264 -2.16 11.41 -17.54
CA GLY A 264 -0.78 11.84 -17.68
C GLY A 264 -0.59 12.82 -18.84
N VAL A 265 0.50 13.57 -18.79
CA VAL A 265 1.07 14.26 -19.96
C VAL A 265 1.28 13.24 -21.08
N PRO A 266 1.03 13.62 -22.35
CA PRO A 266 1.46 12.85 -23.51
C PRO A 266 2.91 12.37 -23.37
N GLU A 267 3.20 11.15 -23.84
CA GLU A 267 4.52 10.51 -23.83
C GLU A 267 5.64 11.31 -24.55
N GLU A 268 5.30 12.42 -25.23
CA GLU A 268 6.26 13.26 -25.95
C GLU A 268 7.31 13.95 -25.05
N PHE A 269 7.13 13.96 -23.73
CA PHE A 269 8.11 14.53 -22.78
C PHE A 269 8.90 13.48 -22.00
N SER A 270 8.63 12.18 -22.17
CA SER A 270 9.33 11.12 -21.41
C SER A 270 10.60 10.57 -22.06
N ASP A 271 10.88 10.93 -23.32
CA ASP A 271 12.02 10.41 -24.06
C ASP A 271 13.26 11.33 -24.06
N GLU A 272 13.19 12.51 -23.43
CA GLU A 272 14.32 13.48 -23.44
C GLU A 272 15.21 13.53 -22.19
N GLN A 273 15.04 12.70 -21.16
CA GLN A 273 15.98 12.66 -20.00
C GLN A 273 16.24 11.28 -19.39
#